data_AF-A0A482UV22-F1
#
_entry.id   AF-A0A482UV22-F1
#
_cell.length_a   1.000
_cell.length_b   1.000
_cell.length_c   1.000
_cell.angle_alpha   90.00
_cell.angle_beta   90.00
_cell.angle_gamma   90.00
#
_symmetry.space_group_name_H-M   'P 1'
#
loop_
_entity.id
_entity.type
_entity.pdbx_description
1 polymer ?
#
loop_
_entity_poly.entity_id
_entity_poly.type
_entity_poly.pdbx_seq_one_letter_code
_entity_poly.pdbx_strand_id
1 'polypeptide(L)'
;MVTWVYVFVAILCSRCCLQLRHHSQYASKMKLYSLLPNGEDISDILTAWRRGFVNCKEEVCTELKGDLPADLTGTLYRNGYGKFTVGKETIAHPFDSDGMVTAITFERGKAFFRNRLVRTTGFMRERRARRILYRGVFGTLKQGFLANFLDLKLKNTANTHVAYWGEKLLALWEGGLPYRLEADSLRTIGEYRLEGLLTPTQALAAHYKVDPDKNTLVTISAKQTPPSGIELSVYELNTDYSVNTSRVFSVKGFGLFHDFALTKNYYIFTRCPLKIMPLPYVLGVKVRC
;
A
#
# COMPACT_ATOMS: atom_id res chain seq x y z
N MET A 1 18.58 6.08 26.54
CA MET A 1 19.14 4.83 25.98
C MET A 1 18.13 4.20 25.02
N VAL A 2 17.84 4.84 23.87
CA VAL A 2 17.04 4.26 22.76
C VAL A 2 17.41 5.06 21.49
N THR A 3 18.42 4.61 20.74
CA THR A 3 18.90 5.31 19.53
C THR A 3 19.19 4.35 18.36
N TRP A 4 18.42 3.27 18.22
CA TRP A 4 18.75 2.19 17.26
C TRP A 4 17.60 1.65 16.40
N VAL A 5 16.53 2.42 16.14
CA VAL A 5 15.39 1.92 15.29
C VAL A 5 15.19 2.71 13.99
N TYR A 6 15.76 3.91 13.82
CA TYR A 6 15.50 4.74 12.63
C TYR A 6 16.37 4.44 11.39
N VAL A 7 17.35 3.54 11.48
CA VAL A 7 18.34 3.32 10.40
C VAL A 7 17.89 2.27 9.37
N PHE A 8 16.89 1.42 9.66
CA PHE A 8 16.55 0.31 8.77
C PHE A 8 15.59 0.65 7.61
N VAL A 9 14.77 1.70 7.72
CA VAL A 9 13.77 2.02 6.68
C VAL A 9 14.36 2.88 5.55
N ALA A 10 15.36 3.72 5.83
CA ALA A 10 16.02 4.58 4.83
C ALA A 10 16.99 3.83 3.90
N ILE A 11 17.48 2.65 4.31
CA ILE A 11 18.45 1.86 3.53
C ILE A 11 17.76 1.10 2.38
N LEU A 12 16.46 0.81 2.49
CA LEU A 12 15.71 0.11 1.43
C LEU A 12 15.44 0.98 0.20
N CYS A 13 15.27 2.30 0.36
CA CYS A 13 14.96 3.17 -0.79
C CYS A 13 16.21 3.69 -1.53
N SER A 14 17.34 3.83 -0.84
CA SER A 14 18.58 4.37 -1.42
C SER A 14 19.46 3.29 -2.09
N ARG A 15 19.48 2.05 -1.56
CA ARG A 15 20.20 0.94 -2.22
C ARG A 15 19.46 0.35 -3.42
N CYS A 16 18.15 0.53 -3.52
CA CYS A 16 17.38 0.03 -4.66
C CYS A 16 17.75 0.75 -5.98
N CYS A 17 18.04 2.06 -5.95
CA CYS A 17 18.35 2.81 -7.17
C CYS A 17 19.82 2.77 -7.61
N LEU A 18 20.79 2.57 -6.71
CA LEU A 18 22.21 2.48 -7.08
C LEU A 18 22.61 1.10 -7.64
N GLN A 19 21.87 0.04 -7.31
CA GLN A 19 22.09 -1.28 -7.92
C GLN A 19 21.55 -1.40 -9.36
N LEU A 20 20.64 -0.53 -9.81
CA LEU A 20 19.97 -0.72 -11.11
C LEU A 20 20.82 -0.42 -12.35
N ARG A 21 22.00 0.23 -12.22
CA ARG A 21 22.90 0.46 -13.38
C ARG A 21 23.79 -0.74 -13.74
N HIS A 22 23.99 -1.70 -12.84
CA HIS A 22 24.80 -2.90 -13.10
C HIS A 22 23.99 -4.19 -13.27
N HIS A 23 22.65 -4.15 -13.11
CA HIS A 23 21.83 -5.36 -13.06
C HIS A 23 21.31 -5.88 -14.42
N SER A 24 21.54 -5.18 -15.55
CA SER A 24 21.06 -5.68 -16.86
C SER A 24 21.82 -6.92 -17.36
N GLN A 25 23.03 -7.18 -16.86
CA GLN A 25 23.78 -8.42 -17.08
C GLN A 25 23.52 -9.52 -16.03
N TYR A 26 22.82 -9.21 -14.93
CA TYR A 26 22.57 -10.17 -13.83
C TYR A 26 21.15 -10.75 -13.81
N ALA A 27 20.19 -10.18 -14.55
CA ALA A 27 18.81 -10.67 -14.56
C ALA A 27 18.65 -12.09 -15.14
N SER A 28 19.61 -12.57 -15.96
CA SER A 28 19.67 -13.97 -16.43
C SER A 28 20.53 -14.88 -15.55
N LYS A 29 21.16 -14.35 -14.49
CA LYS A 29 22.09 -15.07 -13.59
C LYS A 29 21.76 -14.96 -12.10
N MET A 30 20.62 -14.38 -11.72
CA MET A 30 20.16 -14.41 -10.33
C MET A 30 19.59 -15.81 -10.01
N LYS A 31 20.47 -16.81 -9.94
CA LYS A 31 20.26 -17.90 -8.99
C LYS A 31 20.10 -17.19 -7.65
N LEU A 32 18.92 -17.26 -7.04
CA LEU A 32 18.83 -17.00 -5.60
C LEU A 32 19.80 -18.00 -4.98
N TYR A 33 20.98 -17.52 -4.61
CA TYR A 33 21.92 -18.35 -3.89
C TYR A 33 21.21 -18.70 -2.59
N SER A 34 20.95 -20.00 -2.40
CA SER A 34 20.65 -20.53 -1.08
C SER A 34 21.84 -20.32 -0.15
N LEU A 35 22.99 -19.89 -0.65
CA LEU A 35 24.20 -19.64 0.12
C LEU A 35 24.43 -18.13 0.25
N LEU A 36 24.65 -17.67 1.47
CA LEU A 36 25.22 -16.34 1.73
C LEU A 36 26.68 -16.29 1.24
N PRO A 37 27.28 -15.10 1.08
CA PRO A 37 28.68 -14.96 0.65
C PRO A 37 29.71 -15.68 1.55
N ASN A 38 29.34 -16.01 2.80
CA ASN A 38 30.13 -16.79 3.75
C ASN A 38 29.92 -18.32 3.60
N GLY A 39 29.11 -18.78 2.66
CA GLY A 39 28.79 -20.20 2.44
C GLY A 39 27.65 -20.74 3.31
N GLU A 40 26.96 -19.92 4.10
CA GLU A 40 25.84 -20.35 4.94
C GLU A 40 24.58 -20.63 4.11
N ASP A 41 23.98 -21.82 4.28
CA ASP A 41 22.74 -22.20 3.61
C ASP A 41 21.50 -21.58 4.30
N ILE A 42 20.84 -20.68 3.59
CA ILE A 42 19.63 -19.96 3.96
C ILE A 42 18.39 -20.47 3.20
N SER A 43 18.45 -21.62 2.52
CA SER A 43 17.32 -22.19 1.78
C SER A 43 16.06 -22.38 2.64
N ASP A 44 16.23 -22.80 3.89
CA ASP A 44 15.14 -22.94 4.86
C ASP A 44 14.55 -21.58 5.24
N ILE A 45 15.39 -20.56 5.45
CA ILE A 45 14.95 -19.18 5.74
C ILE A 45 14.17 -18.61 4.56
N LEU A 46 14.68 -18.79 3.33
CA LEU A 46 14.00 -18.35 2.11
C LEU A 46 12.67 -19.08 1.91
N THR A 47 12.62 -20.36 2.23
CA THR A 47 11.38 -21.16 2.16
C THR A 47 10.38 -20.69 3.21
N ALA A 48 10.80 -20.46 4.45
CA ALA A 48 9.97 -19.91 5.52
C ALA A 48 9.44 -18.52 5.15
N TRP A 49 10.29 -17.64 4.62
CA TRP A 49 9.89 -16.32 4.15
C TRP A 49 8.87 -16.38 3.01
N ARG A 50 9.08 -17.25 2.01
CA ARG A 50 8.13 -17.45 0.89
C ARG A 50 6.77 -17.95 1.34
N ARG A 51 6.70 -18.77 2.40
CA ARG A 51 5.43 -19.20 2.99
C ARG A 51 4.59 -18.04 3.53
N GLY A 52 5.19 -16.88 3.79
CA GLY A 52 4.48 -15.65 4.13
C GLY A 52 3.79 -14.96 2.94
N PHE A 53 4.14 -15.31 1.70
CA PHE A 53 3.60 -14.73 0.47
C PHE A 53 2.69 -15.70 -0.28
N VAL A 54 1.82 -16.39 0.48
CA VAL A 54 0.75 -17.23 -0.05
C VAL A 54 -0.59 -16.60 0.25
N ASN A 55 -1.63 -16.99 -0.51
CA ASN A 55 -2.98 -16.49 -0.25
C ASN A 55 -3.39 -16.76 1.20
N CYS A 56 -4.04 -15.79 1.83
CA CYS A 56 -4.82 -16.08 3.01
C CYS A 56 -5.92 -17.08 2.63
N LYS A 57 -6.02 -18.18 3.38
CA LYS A 57 -6.92 -19.28 3.06
C LYS A 57 -8.37 -18.91 3.38
N GLU A 58 -8.59 -18.24 4.50
CA GLU A 58 -9.92 -18.03 5.07
C GLU A 58 -10.01 -16.66 5.75
N GLU A 59 -11.21 -16.08 5.70
CA GLU A 59 -11.60 -14.93 6.52
C GLU A 59 -12.28 -15.48 7.77
N VAL A 60 -11.71 -15.19 8.94
CA VAL A 60 -12.14 -15.74 10.22
C VAL A 60 -12.47 -14.64 11.22
N CYS A 61 -13.24 -15.00 12.23
CA CYS A 61 -13.43 -14.24 13.45
C CYS A 61 -13.27 -15.20 14.62
N THR A 62 -12.25 -15.00 15.46
CA THR A 62 -11.94 -15.93 16.56
C THR A 62 -11.43 -15.18 17.78
N GLU A 63 -11.71 -15.73 18.96
CA GLU A 63 -11.02 -15.35 20.19
C GLU A 63 -9.58 -15.87 20.13
N LEU A 64 -8.63 -15.05 20.57
CA LEU A 64 -7.21 -15.39 20.73
C LEU A 64 -6.97 -15.82 22.17
N LYS A 65 -6.08 -16.80 22.35
CA LYS A 65 -5.67 -17.29 23.67
C LYS A 65 -4.42 -16.57 24.15
N GLY A 66 -4.37 -16.21 25.42
CA GLY A 66 -3.20 -15.64 26.08
C GLY A 66 -3.60 -14.80 27.29
N ASP A 67 -2.62 -14.54 28.15
CA ASP A 67 -2.79 -13.64 29.29
C ASP A 67 -2.48 -12.21 28.84
N LEU A 68 -3.51 -11.36 28.84
CA LEU A 68 -3.41 -9.98 28.37
C LEU A 68 -3.68 -9.00 29.51
N PRO A 69 -3.02 -7.82 29.51
CA PRO A 69 -3.32 -6.77 30.48
C PRO A 69 -4.80 -6.37 30.41
N ALA A 70 -5.47 -6.32 31.57
CA ALA A 70 -6.89 -6.00 31.64
C ALA A 70 -7.21 -4.54 31.25
N ASP A 71 -6.23 -3.66 31.34
CA ASP A 71 -6.26 -2.24 30.99
C ASP A 71 -5.99 -1.98 29.49
N LEU A 72 -5.53 -2.98 28.73
CA LEU A 72 -5.40 -2.88 27.27
C LEU A 72 -6.79 -2.97 26.62
N THR A 73 -7.31 -1.82 26.20
CA THR A 73 -8.60 -1.71 25.49
C THR A 73 -8.42 -0.96 24.19
N GLY A 74 -8.98 -1.48 23.10
CA GLY A 74 -8.93 -0.84 21.78
C GLY A 74 -8.86 -1.84 20.65
N THR A 75 -8.54 -1.37 19.45
CA THR A 75 -8.37 -2.26 18.28
C THR A 75 -7.12 -1.90 17.51
N LEU A 76 -6.26 -2.90 17.28
CA LEU A 76 -5.14 -2.80 16.36
C LEU A 76 -5.59 -3.20 14.96
N TYR A 77 -5.71 -2.22 14.06
CA TYR A 77 -5.92 -2.46 12.64
C TYR A 77 -4.59 -2.57 11.91
N ARG A 78 -4.48 -3.52 10.98
CA ARG A 78 -3.36 -3.63 10.05
C ARG A 78 -3.88 -3.95 8.66
N ASN A 79 -3.23 -3.40 7.64
CA ASN A 79 -3.48 -3.74 6.25
C ASN A 79 -2.25 -4.42 5.64
N GLY A 80 -2.45 -5.14 4.56
CA GLY A 80 -1.37 -5.76 3.82
C GLY A 80 -1.86 -6.62 2.68
N TYR A 81 -0.98 -7.51 2.22
CA TYR A 81 -1.15 -8.34 1.05
C TYR A 81 -1.92 -9.61 1.40
N GLY A 82 -3.16 -9.74 0.92
CA GLY A 82 -4.02 -10.87 1.27
C GLY A 82 -4.15 -11.94 0.19
N LYS A 83 -4.05 -11.54 -1.08
CA LYS A 83 -4.29 -12.44 -2.21
C LYS A 83 -3.32 -12.20 -3.38
N PHE A 84 -2.58 -13.25 -3.72
CA PHE A 84 -1.50 -13.27 -4.71
C PHE A 84 -1.90 -13.97 -6.02
N THR A 85 -3.10 -14.55 -6.11
CA THR A 85 -3.56 -15.26 -7.32
C THR A 85 -4.96 -14.87 -7.74
N VAL A 86 -5.22 -14.86 -9.04
CA VAL A 86 -6.54 -14.68 -9.65
C VAL A 86 -6.84 -15.86 -10.57
N GLY A 87 -7.76 -16.74 -10.17
CA GLY A 87 -7.97 -18.00 -10.87
C GLY A 87 -6.71 -18.86 -10.83
N LYS A 88 -6.14 -19.16 -12.01
CA LYS A 88 -4.87 -19.90 -12.15
C LYS A 88 -3.64 -19.00 -12.29
N GLU A 89 -3.84 -17.68 -12.37
CA GLU A 89 -2.77 -16.71 -12.60
C GLU A 89 -2.20 -16.20 -11.28
N THR A 90 -0.90 -15.96 -11.23
CA THR A 90 -0.18 -15.42 -10.07
C THR A 90 0.30 -14.01 -10.40
N ILE A 91 0.16 -13.08 -9.44
CA ILE A 91 0.68 -11.72 -9.59
C ILE A 91 2.21 -11.72 -9.62
N ALA A 92 2.82 -10.73 -10.26
CA ALA A 92 4.27 -10.66 -10.41
C ALA A 92 4.99 -10.11 -9.16
N HIS A 93 4.30 -9.33 -8.33
CA HIS A 93 4.89 -8.66 -7.16
C HIS A 93 3.85 -8.54 -6.03
N PRO A 94 4.23 -8.70 -4.74
CA PRO A 94 3.32 -8.57 -3.61
C PRO A 94 2.51 -7.27 -3.57
N PHE A 95 3.07 -6.16 -4.05
CA PHE A 95 2.38 -4.86 -4.04
C PHE A 95 1.18 -4.81 -5.00
N ASP A 96 1.08 -5.72 -5.97
CA ASP A 96 -0.06 -5.85 -6.88
C ASP A 96 -1.19 -6.73 -6.27
N SER A 97 -1.01 -7.26 -5.06
CA SER A 97 -1.99 -8.13 -4.38
C SER A 97 -3.21 -7.37 -3.93
N ASP A 98 -4.34 -8.07 -3.82
CA ASP A 98 -5.54 -7.48 -3.21
C ASP A 98 -5.35 -7.32 -1.68
N GLY A 99 -5.79 -6.17 -1.16
CA GLY A 99 -5.61 -5.79 0.23
C GLY A 99 -6.43 -6.62 1.20
N MET A 100 -5.85 -6.97 2.33
CA MET A 100 -6.53 -7.61 3.45
C MET A 100 -6.28 -6.82 4.73
N VAL A 101 -7.38 -6.39 5.34
CA VAL A 101 -7.35 -5.74 6.65
C VAL A 101 -7.55 -6.79 7.73
N THR A 102 -6.75 -6.70 8.78
CA THR A 102 -6.87 -7.48 10.02
C THR A 102 -7.16 -6.54 11.17
N ALA A 103 -7.95 -7.01 12.14
CA ALA A 103 -8.23 -6.34 13.40
C ALA A 103 -7.92 -7.29 14.55
N ILE A 104 -7.28 -6.77 15.59
CA ILE A 104 -7.20 -7.41 16.91
C ILE A 104 -7.85 -6.46 17.91
N THR A 105 -9.02 -6.83 18.41
CA THR A 105 -9.78 -6.06 19.39
C THR A 105 -9.49 -6.59 20.79
N PHE A 106 -9.09 -5.69 21.69
CA PHE A 106 -8.76 -5.98 23.08
C PHE A 106 -9.85 -5.46 23.99
N GLU A 107 -10.35 -6.31 24.88
CA GLU A 107 -11.35 -5.94 25.87
C GLU A 107 -11.22 -6.84 27.12
N ARG A 108 -10.99 -6.21 28.28
CA ARG A 108 -11.00 -6.88 29.61
C ARG A 108 -10.15 -8.16 29.67
N GLY A 109 -8.91 -8.09 29.18
CA GLY A 109 -7.98 -9.22 29.17
C GLY A 109 -8.25 -10.26 28.08
N LYS A 110 -9.20 -10.02 27.17
CA LYS A 110 -9.45 -10.86 25.99
C LYS A 110 -8.99 -10.17 24.72
N ALA A 111 -8.69 -10.97 23.70
CA ALA A 111 -8.44 -10.47 22.35
C ALA A 111 -9.24 -11.24 21.30
N PHE A 112 -9.75 -10.53 20.31
CA PHE A 112 -10.50 -11.10 19.18
C PHE A 112 -9.82 -10.74 17.88
N PHE A 113 -9.50 -11.74 17.07
CA PHE A 113 -8.92 -11.57 15.74
C PHE A 113 -9.99 -11.64 14.66
N ARG A 114 -9.88 -10.73 13.68
CA ARG A 114 -10.68 -10.75 12.46
C ARG A 114 -9.83 -10.37 11.25
N ASN A 115 -10.06 -10.99 10.10
CA ASN A 115 -9.45 -10.59 8.84
C ASN A 115 -10.46 -10.58 7.69
N ARG A 116 -10.30 -9.63 6.77
CA ARG A 116 -11.16 -9.52 5.58
C ARG A 116 -10.42 -8.90 4.41
N LEU A 117 -10.52 -9.53 3.24
CA LEU A 117 -10.07 -8.94 1.97
C LEU A 117 -10.98 -7.75 1.62
N VAL A 118 -10.38 -6.61 1.29
CA VAL A 118 -11.11 -5.42 0.86
C VAL A 118 -11.79 -5.72 -0.47
N ARG A 119 -13.12 -5.56 -0.52
CA ARG A 119 -13.94 -5.84 -1.71
C ARG A 119 -13.84 -4.71 -2.73
N THR A 120 -12.63 -4.45 -3.23
CA THR A 120 -12.42 -3.42 -4.25
C THR A 120 -13.14 -3.79 -5.55
N THR A 121 -13.49 -2.78 -6.34
CA THR A 121 -14.15 -2.99 -7.65
C THR A 121 -13.32 -3.89 -8.55
N GLY A 122 -11.99 -3.69 -8.55
CA GLY A 122 -11.05 -4.51 -9.34
C GLY A 122 -11.01 -5.96 -8.87
N PHE A 123 -10.83 -6.18 -7.55
CA PHE A 123 -10.83 -7.52 -6.96
C PHE A 123 -12.11 -8.29 -7.29
N MET A 124 -13.28 -7.64 -7.15
CA MET A 124 -14.57 -8.30 -7.39
C MET A 124 -14.77 -8.66 -8.86
N ARG A 125 -14.30 -7.83 -9.80
CA ARG A 125 -14.34 -8.13 -11.24
C ARG A 125 -13.41 -9.29 -11.60
N GLU A 126 -12.18 -9.29 -11.10
CA GLU A 126 -11.20 -10.35 -11.29
C GLU A 126 -11.66 -11.68 -10.68
N ARG A 127 -12.27 -11.64 -9.49
CA ARG A 127 -12.88 -12.81 -8.85
C ARG A 127 -13.97 -13.45 -9.70
N ARG A 128 -14.85 -12.63 -10.31
CA ARG A 128 -15.91 -13.12 -11.21
C ARG A 128 -15.35 -13.71 -12.51
N ALA A 129 -14.36 -13.04 -13.10
CA ALA A 129 -13.75 -13.48 -14.36
C ALA A 129 -12.77 -14.65 -14.21
N ARG A 130 -12.28 -14.93 -12.98
CA ARG A 130 -11.28 -15.96 -12.67
C ARG A 130 -9.99 -15.83 -13.49
N ARG A 131 -9.60 -14.60 -13.82
CA ARG A 131 -8.36 -14.23 -14.52
C ARG A 131 -7.99 -12.78 -14.26
N ILE A 132 -6.73 -12.41 -14.45
CA ILE A 132 -6.28 -11.02 -14.29
C ILE A 132 -6.92 -10.14 -15.36
N LEU A 133 -7.52 -9.04 -14.93
CA LEU A 133 -8.20 -8.07 -15.80
C LEU A 133 -7.48 -6.73 -15.85
N TYR A 134 -6.64 -6.45 -14.86
CA TYR A 134 -5.93 -5.19 -14.70
C TYR A 134 -4.43 -5.43 -14.69
N ARG A 135 -3.69 -4.48 -15.25
CA ARG A 135 -2.24 -4.45 -15.12
C ARG A 135 -1.87 -4.00 -13.71
N GLY A 136 -0.90 -4.68 -13.12
CA GLY A 136 -0.31 -4.26 -11.86
C GLY A 136 0.72 -3.15 -12.09
N VAL A 137 0.86 -2.27 -11.10
CA VAL A 137 1.86 -1.20 -11.13
C VAL A 137 3.27 -1.80 -11.08
N PHE A 138 3.43 -2.94 -10.41
CA PHE A 138 4.73 -3.57 -10.16
C PHE A 138 5.02 -4.77 -11.08
N GLY A 139 4.37 -4.79 -12.25
CA GLY A 139 4.74 -5.65 -13.37
C GLY A 139 3.86 -6.88 -13.58
N THR A 140 2.74 -7.00 -12.87
CA THR A 140 1.70 -8.00 -13.19
C THR A 140 1.04 -7.65 -14.53
N LEU A 141 1.01 -8.59 -15.46
CA LEU A 141 0.43 -8.40 -16.79
C LEU A 141 -0.74 -9.35 -17.00
N LYS A 142 -1.66 -8.95 -17.89
CA LYS A 142 -2.74 -9.81 -18.37
C LYS A 142 -2.18 -10.84 -19.35
N GLN A 143 -2.85 -11.97 -19.52
CA GLN A 143 -2.48 -12.91 -20.59
C GLN A 143 -2.70 -12.29 -21.97
N GLY A 144 -1.70 -12.43 -22.86
CA GLY A 144 -1.73 -11.95 -24.24
C GLY A 144 -1.23 -10.51 -24.41
N PHE A 145 -0.39 -10.28 -25.42
CA PHE A 145 0.21 -8.97 -25.68
C PHE A 145 -0.85 -7.90 -26.02
N LEU A 146 -1.78 -8.21 -26.94
CA LEU A 146 -2.87 -7.30 -27.34
C LEU A 146 -3.72 -6.84 -26.16
N ALA A 147 -3.89 -7.68 -25.14
CA ALA A 147 -4.67 -7.33 -23.97
C ALA A 147 -3.99 -6.23 -23.13
N ASN A 148 -2.67 -6.07 -23.22
CA ASN A 148 -1.90 -5.09 -22.45
C ASN A 148 -1.56 -3.83 -23.25
N PHE A 149 -1.56 -3.91 -24.58
CA PHE A 149 -1.25 -2.78 -25.47
C PHE A 149 -2.24 -1.63 -25.26
N LEU A 150 -1.73 -0.42 -25.01
CA LEU A 150 -2.51 0.80 -24.70
C LEU A 150 -3.46 0.71 -23.49
N ASP A 151 -3.34 -0.31 -22.64
CA ASP A 151 -4.15 -0.43 -21.43
C ASP A 151 -3.55 0.39 -20.28
N LEU A 152 -4.13 1.55 -20.00
CA LEU A 152 -3.70 2.47 -18.96
C LEU A 152 -4.50 2.34 -17.65
N LYS A 153 -5.44 1.38 -17.57
CA LYS A 153 -6.30 1.23 -16.39
C LYS A 153 -5.51 0.65 -15.22
N LEU A 154 -5.59 1.31 -14.07
CA LEU A 154 -5.01 0.84 -12.82
C LEU A 154 -6.06 0.18 -11.93
N LYS A 155 -5.65 -0.87 -11.22
CA LYS A 155 -6.44 -1.49 -10.16
C LYS A 155 -6.11 -0.84 -8.83
N ASN A 156 -7.11 -0.31 -8.13
CA ASN A 156 -6.98 0.02 -6.72
C ASN A 156 -7.02 -1.27 -5.89
N THR A 157 -5.91 -1.59 -5.24
CA THR A 157 -5.75 -2.79 -4.41
C THR A 157 -6.09 -2.56 -2.94
N ALA A 158 -6.17 -1.31 -2.48
CA ALA A 158 -6.43 -0.94 -1.09
C ALA A 158 -5.57 -1.71 -0.07
N ASN A 159 -4.27 -1.89 -0.34
CA ASN A 159 -3.41 -2.86 0.35
C ASN A 159 -2.22 -2.26 1.14
N THR A 160 -2.07 -0.93 1.19
CA THR A 160 -0.84 -0.31 1.71
C THR A 160 -0.93 -0.05 3.21
N HIS A 161 -2.01 0.59 3.67
CA HIS A 161 -2.16 1.01 5.06
C HIS A 161 -3.64 1.10 5.47
N VAL A 162 -3.91 1.34 6.75
CA VAL A 162 -5.26 1.52 7.29
C VAL A 162 -5.28 2.70 8.26
N ALA A 163 -6.35 3.50 8.21
CA ALA A 163 -6.59 4.62 9.12
C ALA A 163 -7.91 4.44 9.84
N TYR A 164 -7.94 4.71 11.14
CA TYR A 164 -9.17 4.91 11.89
C TYR A 164 -9.18 6.34 12.40
N TRP A 165 -10.05 7.17 11.84
CA TRP A 165 -10.18 8.59 12.18
C TRP A 165 -11.64 9.00 12.05
N GLY A 166 -12.16 9.78 13.00
CA GLY A 166 -13.52 10.30 12.88
C GLY A 166 -14.59 9.22 12.74
N GLU A 167 -14.44 8.12 13.49
CA GLU A 167 -15.28 6.92 13.44
C GLU A 167 -15.31 6.19 12.09
N LYS A 168 -14.38 6.51 11.17
CA LYS A 168 -14.29 5.87 9.85
C LYS A 168 -13.00 5.07 9.74
N LEU A 169 -13.15 3.79 9.40
CA LEU A 169 -12.03 2.90 9.05
C LEU A 169 -11.79 2.98 7.54
N LEU A 170 -10.57 3.35 7.14
CA LEU A 170 -10.18 3.56 5.75
C LEU A 170 -9.02 2.62 5.37
N ALA A 171 -9.21 1.78 4.35
CA ALA A 171 -8.13 1.05 3.70
C ALA A 171 -7.52 1.93 2.60
N LEU A 172 -6.21 2.13 2.66
CA LEU A 172 -5.49 3.11 1.86
C LEU A 172 -4.56 2.45 0.83
N TRP A 173 -4.48 3.06 -0.35
CA TRP A 173 -3.53 2.72 -1.40
C TRP A 173 -3.16 3.99 -2.18
N GLU A 174 -1.87 4.21 -2.37
CA GLU A 174 -1.28 5.49 -2.83
C GLU A 174 -1.72 5.97 -4.22
N GLY A 175 -2.27 5.09 -5.05
CA GLY A 175 -2.66 5.41 -6.43
C GLY A 175 -4.16 5.69 -6.62
N GLY A 176 -4.96 5.76 -5.55
CA GLY A 176 -6.42 5.91 -5.70
C GLY A 176 -7.14 6.38 -4.45
N LEU A 177 -8.47 6.36 -4.54
CA LEU A 177 -9.34 6.70 -3.42
C LEU A 177 -9.23 5.67 -2.29
N PRO A 178 -9.38 6.08 -1.02
CA PRO A 178 -9.50 5.14 0.08
C PRO A 178 -10.80 4.34 -0.01
N TYR A 179 -10.79 3.13 0.53
CA TYR A 179 -12.00 2.33 0.73
C TYR A 179 -12.45 2.42 2.19
N ARG A 180 -13.69 2.85 2.43
CA ARG A 180 -14.29 2.84 3.78
C ARG A 180 -14.74 1.42 4.13
N LEU A 181 -14.43 1.02 5.36
CA LEU A 181 -14.81 -0.24 5.96
C LEU A 181 -15.69 0.03 7.20
N GLU A 182 -16.54 -0.93 7.53
CA GLU A 182 -17.12 -1.03 8.87
C GLU A 182 -16.02 -1.42 9.86
N ALA A 183 -15.92 -0.71 10.99
CA ALA A 183 -14.83 -0.88 11.94
C ALA A 183 -14.93 -2.23 12.68
N ASP A 184 -16.13 -2.63 13.06
CA ASP A 184 -16.41 -3.89 13.73
C ASP A 184 -16.22 -5.09 12.80
N SER A 185 -16.82 -5.06 11.60
CA SER A 185 -16.97 -6.21 10.70
C SER A 185 -15.90 -6.32 9.61
N LEU A 186 -15.10 -5.27 9.43
CA LEU A 186 -14.19 -5.05 8.30
C LEU A 186 -14.88 -5.15 6.93
N ARG A 187 -16.21 -5.13 6.90
CA ARG A 187 -16.99 -5.19 5.65
C ARG A 187 -16.71 -3.93 4.85
N THR A 188 -16.41 -4.12 3.57
CA THR A 188 -16.25 -3.00 2.66
C THR A 188 -17.57 -2.29 2.42
N ILE A 189 -17.59 -0.98 2.67
CA ILE A 189 -18.70 -0.09 2.36
C ILE A 189 -18.55 0.41 0.91
N GLY A 190 -17.36 0.86 0.53
CA GLY A 190 -17.07 1.32 -0.82
C GLY A 190 -15.92 2.33 -0.88
N GLU A 191 -15.69 2.88 -2.06
CA GLU A 191 -14.76 4.01 -2.23
C GLU A 191 -15.29 5.23 -1.48
N TYR A 192 -14.39 5.97 -0.85
CA TYR A 192 -14.74 7.08 0.01
C TYR A 192 -13.99 8.34 -0.43
N ARG A 193 -14.73 9.44 -0.56
CA ARG A 193 -14.23 10.71 -1.12
C ARG A 193 -13.98 11.77 -0.05
N LEU A 194 -13.81 11.37 1.22
CA LEU A 194 -13.62 12.26 2.38
C LEU A 194 -14.72 13.35 2.42
N GLU A 195 -15.98 12.93 2.53
CA GLU A 195 -17.16 13.82 2.48
C GLU A 195 -17.22 14.73 1.23
N GLY A 196 -16.68 14.24 0.10
CA GLY A 196 -16.71 14.94 -1.19
C GLY A 196 -15.47 15.80 -1.49
N LEU A 197 -14.54 15.92 -0.53
CA LEU A 197 -13.28 16.65 -0.69
C LEU A 197 -12.44 16.14 -1.87
N LEU A 198 -12.38 14.82 -2.07
CA LEU A 198 -11.63 14.22 -3.17
C LEU A 198 -12.49 14.11 -4.44
N THR A 199 -11.93 14.40 -5.60
CA THR A 199 -12.54 14.09 -6.91
C THR A 199 -12.45 12.58 -7.22
N PRO A 200 -13.26 12.04 -8.17
CA PRO A 200 -13.20 10.62 -8.51
C PRO A 200 -11.84 10.14 -9.07
N THR A 201 -10.99 11.07 -9.49
CA THR A 201 -9.69 10.79 -10.11
C THR A 201 -8.51 11.14 -9.21
N GLN A 202 -8.76 11.68 -8.01
CA GLN A 202 -7.72 11.94 -7.03
C GLN A 202 -7.30 10.67 -6.30
N ALA A 203 -6.05 10.66 -5.85
CA ALA A 203 -5.49 9.64 -4.99
C ALA A 203 -5.21 10.22 -3.61
N LEU A 204 -5.41 9.42 -2.58
CA LEU A 204 -5.03 9.77 -1.21
C LEU A 204 -3.78 8.98 -0.83
N ALA A 205 -2.79 9.66 -0.25
CA ALA A 205 -1.59 9.01 0.26
C ALA A 205 -1.97 7.97 1.32
N ALA A 206 -1.26 6.84 1.32
CA ALA A 206 -1.47 5.79 2.31
C ALA A 206 -0.88 6.14 3.68
N HIS A 207 0.13 7.00 3.70
CA HIS A 207 0.75 7.47 4.92
C HIS A 207 0.12 8.79 5.33
N TYR A 208 -0.49 8.79 6.52
CA TYR A 208 -1.05 9.95 7.19
C TYR A 208 -0.31 10.19 8.49
N LYS A 209 -0.45 11.38 9.06
CA LYS A 209 0.01 11.71 10.42
C LYS A 209 -1.17 12.27 11.21
N VAL A 210 -1.14 12.09 12.53
CA VAL A 210 -2.09 12.75 13.43
C VAL A 210 -1.32 13.84 14.15
N ASP A 211 -1.83 15.08 14.10
CA ASP A 211 -1.34 16.17 14.92
C ASP A 211 -2.08 16.13 16.27
N PRO A 212 -1.41 15.76 17.37
CA PRO A 212 -2.08 15.64 18.67
C PRO A 212 -2.44 17.00 19.27
N ASP A 213 -1.72 18.07 18.93
CA ASP A 213 -1.96 19.41 19.49
C ASP A 213 -3.22 20.02 18.88
N LYS A 214 -3.42 19.80 17.57
CA LYS A 214 -4.60 20.27 16.84
C LYS A 214 -5.75 19.26 16.80
N ASN A 215 -5.48 18.01 17.17
CA ASN A 215 -6.38 16.88 16.98
C ASN A 215 -6.88 16.76 15.54
N THR A 216 -5.95 16.82 14.57
CA THR A 216 -6.26 16.72 13.13
C THR A 216 -5.54 15.56 12.47
N LEU A 217 -6.19 14.99 11.45
CA LEU A 217 -5.57 14.05 10.52
C LEU A 217 -4.90 14.81 9.39
N VAL A 218 -3.59 14.69 9.26
CA VAL A 218 -2.80 15.26 8.17
C VAL A 218 -2.57 14.21 7.08
N THR A 219 -3.03 14.51 5.87
CA THR A 219 -2.93 13.62 4.70
C THR A 219 -2.56 14.40 3.45
N ILE A 220 -2.16 13.68 2.40
CA ILE A 220 -1.70 14.26 1.13
C ILE A 220 -2.48 13.63 -0.02
N SER A 221 -2.83 14.44 -1.02
CA SER A 221 -3.19 14.00 -2.36
C SER A 221 -2.11 14.42 -3.34
N ALA A 222 -1.57 13.47 -4.09
CA ALA A 222 -0.55 13.73 -5.11
C ALA A 222 -1.14 13.54 -6.50
N LYS A 223 -1.07 14.58 -7.34
CA LYS A 223 -1.61 14.57 -8.71
C LYS A 223 -0.52 14.95 -9.70
N GLN A 224 -0.26 14.05 -10.65
CA GLN A 224 0.64 14.38 -11.77
C GLN A 224 -0.01 15.43 -12.68
N THR A 225 0.73 16.46 -13.03
CA THR A 225 0.29 17.56 -13.89
C THR A 225 1.07 17.56 -15.23
N PRO A 226 0.42 17.77 -16.37
CA PRO A 226 1.11 17.93 -17.65
C PRO A 226 1.97 19.22 -17.68
N PRO A 227 3.06 19.28 -18.48
CA PRO A 227 3.68 18.21 -19.25
C PRO A 227 4.59 17.29 -18.41
N SER A 228 5.07 17.76 -17.26
CA SER A 228 5.82 16.97 -16.27
C SER A 228 5.94 17.73 -14.96
N GLY A 229 4.89 17.72 -14.16
CA GLY A 229 4.88 18.28 -12.81
C GLY A 229 4.06 17.42 -11.87
N ILE A 230 4.07 17.78 -10.60
CA ILE A 230 3.22 17.17 -9.60
C ILE A 230 2.72 18.23 -8.63
N GLU A 231 1.43 18.15 -8.34
CA GLU A 231 0.76 18.94 -7.33
C GLU A 231 0.57 18.07 -6.09
N LEU A 232 1.02 18.57 -4.94
CA LEU A 232 0.85 17.95 -3.63
C LEU A 232 -0.13 18.81 -2.84
N SER A 233 -1.34 18.30 -2.62
CA SER A 233 -2.34 18.92 -1.76
C SER A 233 -2.24 18.30 -0.37
N VAL A 234 -1.91 19.10 0.63
CA VAL A 234 -1.94 18.71 2.05
C VAL A 234 -3.28 19.12 2.64
N TYR A 235 -3.91 18.19 3.36
CA TYR A 235 -5.14 18.45 4.09
C TYR A 235 -4.93 18.12 5.57
N GLU A 236 -5.26 19.07 6.45
CA GLU A 236 -5.48 18.84 7.87
C GLU A 236 -6.98 18.74 8.10
N LEU A 237 -7.46 17.59 8.57
CA LEU A 237 -8.87 17.24 8.67
C LEU A 237 -9.27 17.07 10.12
N ASN A 238 -10.38 17.69 10.52
CA ASN A 238 -11.00 17.43 11.82
C ASN A 238 -11.61 16.02 11.87
N THR A 239 -12.12 15.60 13.02
CA THR A 239 -12.76 14.29 13.20
C THR A 239 -14.03 14.10 12.37
N ASP A 240 -14.71 15.17 11.98
CA ASP A 240 -15.85 15.13 11.05
C ASP A 240 -15.44 15.17 9.58
N TYR A 241 -14.13 15.13 9.28
CA TYR A 241 -13.53 15.30 7.95
C TYR A 241 -13.71 16.70 7.33
N SER A 242 -14.17 17.70 8.09
CA SER A 242 -14.09 19.10 7.65
C SER A 242 -12.62 19.53 7.53
N VAL A 243 -12.34 20.37 6.52
CA VAL A 243 -10.99 20.87 6.26
C VAL A 243 -10.67 21.96 7.27
N ASN A 244 -9.72 21.69 8.17
CA ASN A 244 -9.15 22.68 9.07
C ASN A 244 -8.17 23.59 8.30
N THR A 245 -7.23 22.97 7.58
CA THR A 245 -6.25 23.67 6.74
C THR A 245 -6.01 22.89 5.45
N SER A 246 -5.84 23.60 4.35
CA SER A 246 -5.37 23.03 3.08
C SER A 246 -4.24 23.87 2.51
N ARG A 247 -3.23 23.19 1.95
CA ARG A 247 -2.07 23.79 1.28
C ARG A 247 -1.77 23.02 0.00
N VAL A 248 -1.40 23.72 -1.05
CA VAL A 248 -1.07 23.11 -2.34
C VAL A 248 0.35 23.52 -2.73
N PHE A 249 1.17 22.53 -3.07
CA PHE A 249 2.55 22.71 -3.48
C PHE A 249 2.77 22.15 -4.88
N SER A 250 3.41 22.93 -5.75
CA SER A 250 3.75 22.51 -7.10
C SER A 250 5.24 22.21 -7.21
N VAL A 251 5.57 20.99 -7.64
CA VAL A 251 6.96 20.55 -7.84
C VAL A 251 7.19 20.23 -9.31
N LYS A 252 8.32 20.69 -9.86
CA LYS A 252 8.71 20.42 -11.24
C LYS A 252 9.17 18.97 -11.42
N GLY A 253 8.77 18.37 -12.55
CA GLY A 253 9.10 17.01 -12.94
C GLY A 253 8.22 15.95 -12.29
N PHE A 254 8.23 14.76 -12.88
CA PHE A 254 7.59 13.57 -12.32
C PHE A 254 8.22 13.17 -10.98
N GLY A 255 7.43 12.91 -9.95
CA GLY A 255 7.92 12.43 -8.67
C GLY A 255 6.92 11.48 -8.00
N LEU A 256 7.46 10.56 -7.20
CA LEU A 256 6.68 9.81 -6.21
C LEU A 256 7.05 10.35 -4.82
N PHE A 257 6.03 10.71 -4.05
CA PHE A 257 6.16 11.14 -2.65
C PHE A 257 5.38 10.13 -1.81
N HIS A 258 6.06 9.06 -1.43
CA HIS A 258 5.40 7.92 -0.78
C HIS A 258 4.97 8.25 0.65
N ASP A 259 5.84 8.90 1.42
CA ASP A 259 5.59 9.33 2.80
C ASP A 259 6.12 10.76 3.02
N PHE A 260 5.75 11.33 4.16
CA PHE A 260 6.16 12.65 4.62
C PHE A 260 6.35 12.63 6.14
N ALA A 261 7.10 13.59 6.67
CA ALA A 261 7.15 13.84 8.11
C ALA A 261 6.40 15.13 8.46
N LEU A 262 5.77 15.12 9.63
CA LEU A 262 5.09 16.27 10.22
C LEU A 262 5.87 16.73 11.44
N THR A 263 6.10 18.03 11.52
CA THR A 263 6.58 18.72 12.72
C THR A 263 5.60 19.83 13.07
N LYS A 264 5.76 20.48 14.23
CA LYS A 264 4.90 21.59 14.66
C LYS A 264 4.70 22.67 13.58
N ASN A 265 5.73 22.93 12.77
CA ASN A 265 5.74 24.04 11.81
C ASN A 265 5.98 23.63 10.34
N TYR A 266 6.31 22.36 10.07
CA TYR A 266 6.73 21.93 8.74
C TYR A 266 6.12 20.60 8.33
N TYR A 267 5.74 20.54 7.05
CA TYR A 267 5.60 19.30 6.30
C TYR A 267 6.90 19.03 5.55
N ILE A 268 7.49 17.85 5.75
CA ILE A 268 8.77 17.45 5.15
C ILE A 268 8.51 16.30 4.17
N PHE A 269 8.74 16.56 2.89
CA PHE A 269 8.50 15.60 1.82
C PHE A 269 9.80 15.02 1.28
N THR A 270 9.82 13.72 1.01
CA THR A 270 10.93 13.06 0.31
C THR A 270 10.50 12.62 -1.08
N ARG A 271 11.16 13.16 -2.11
CA ARG A 271 10.97 12.70 -3.49
C ARG A 271 11.77 11.43 -3.72
N CYS A 272 11.10 10.33 -4.02
CA CYS A 272 11.77 9.09 -4.39
C CYS A 272 12.57 9.29 -5.70
N PRO A 273 13.81 8.79 -5.81
CA PRO A 273 14.64 8.91 -7.01
C PRO A 273 14.20 7.92 -8.11
N LEU A 274 12.91 7.91 -8.44
CA LEU A 274 12.31 7.05 -9.45
C LEU A 274 12.26 7.76 -10.80
N LYS A 275 12.66 7.05 -11.86
CA LYS A 275 12.45 7.44 -13.25
C LYS A 275 11.50 6.45 -13.89
N ILE A 276 10.37 6.92 -14.38
CA ILE A 276 9.45 6.07 -15.14
C ILE A 276 9.72 6.27 -16.62
N MET A 277 9.88 5.17 -17.35
CA MET A 277 9.88 5.17 -18.82
C MET A 277 8.44 4.90 -19.29
N PRO A 278 7.72 5.90 -19.82
CA PRO A 278 6.31 5.74 -20.17
C PRO A 278 6.09 4.82 -21.38
N LEU A 279 7.03 4.80 -22.33
CA LEU A 279 6.88 4.04 -23.58
C LEU A 279 6.72 2.52 -23.35
N PRO A 280 7.56 1.82 -22.55
CA PRO A 280 7.32 0.43 -22.18
C PRO A 280 5.94 0.17 -21.57
N TYR A 281 5.46 1.07 -20.70
CA TYR A 281 4.15 0.93 -20.09
C TYR A 281 3.03 1.02 -21.13
N VAL A 282 3.10 2.00 -22.04
CA VAL A 282 2.11 2.20 -23.12
C VAL A 282 2.12 1.04 -24.12
N LEU A 283 3.30 0.51 -24.44
CA LEU A 283 3.45 -0.65 -25.33
C LEU A 283 3.00 -1.98 -24.70
N GLY A 284 2.52 -1.97 -23.45
CA GLY A 284 2.03 -3.18 -22.79
C GLY A 284 3.11 -4.15 -22.36
N VAL A 285 4.39 -3.74 -22.37
CA VAL A 285 5.51 -4.57 -21.90
C VAL A 285 5.83 -4.26 -20.44
N LYS A 286 6.50 -5.21 -19.77
CA LYS A 286 6.91 -5.03 -18.37
C LYS A 286 7.84 -3.82 -18.25
N VAL A 287 7.45 -2.85 -17.44
CA VAL A 287 8.31 -1.70 -17.12
C VAL A 287 9.42 -2.20 -16.21
N ARG A 288 10.67 -1.97 -16.61
CA ARG A 288 11.83 -2.13 -15.73
C ARG A 288 12.06 -0.78 -15.06
N CYS A 289 11.93 -0.74 -13.74
CA CYS A 289 12.35 0.40 -12.92
C CYS A 289 13.87 0.38 -12.73
#